data_AF-A0A2P9CZS5-F1
#
_entry.id   AF-A0A2P9CZS5-F1
#
_cell.length_a   1.000
_cell.length_b   1.000
_cell.length_c   1.000
_cell.angle_alpha   90.00
_cell.angle_beta   90.00
_cell.angle_gamma   90.00
#
_symmetry.space_group_name_H-M   'P 1'
#
loop_
_entity.id
_entity.type
_entity.pdbx_description
1 polymer ?
#
loop_
_entity_poly.entity_id
_entity_poly.type
_entity_poly.pdbx_seq_one_letter_code
_entity_poly.pdbx_strand_id
1 'polypeptide(L)' 'KRVRVKLERKRNEDEDSKEKMYTIVEHVMVDSYKGLVNECEANE' A
#
# COMPACT_ATOMS: atom_id res chain seq x y z
N LYS A 1 -18.19 -5.32 -5.01
CA LYS A 1 -17.08 -6.30 -4.77
C LYS A 1 -15.97 -5.57 -4.03
N ARG A 2 -15.20 -6.22 -3.16
CA ARG A 2 -14.14 -5.61 -2.32
C ARG A 2 -12.77 -6.16 -2.75
N VAL A 3 -11.71 -5.38 -2.55
CA VAL A 3 -10.31 -5.76 -2.79
C VAL A 3 -9.51 -5.31 -1.57
N ARG A 4 -8.60 -6.17 -1.07
CA ARG A 4 -7.70 -5.82 0.02
C ARG A 4 -6.36 -5.47 -0.61
N VAL A 5 -5.82 -4.33 -0.21
CA VAL A 5 -4.55 -3.83 -0.74
C VAL A 5 -3.64 -3.44 0.40
N LYS A 6 -2.34 -3.62 0.18
CA LYS A 6 -1.27 -3.08 1.00
C LYS A 6 -0.74 -1.83 0.31
N LEU A 7 -0.48 -0.79 1.10
CA LEU A 7 0.01 0.49 0.63
C LEU A 7 1.34 0.78 1.30
N GLU A 8 2.38 0.98 0.48
CA GLU A 8 3.71 1.37 0.98
C GLU A 8 4.11 2.71 0.37
N ARG A 9 4.39 3.70 1.22
CA ARG A 9 4.89 5.00 0.76
C ARG A 9 6.42 4.98 0.73
N LYS A 10 7.01 5.16 -0.45
CA LYS A 10 8.46 5.18 -0.66
C LYS A 10 8.90 6.53 -1.21
N ARG A 11 10.16 6.89 -0.95
CA ARG A 11 10.77 8.10 -1.54
C ARG A 11 11.07 7.82 -3.00
N ASN A 12 10.80 8.80 -3.86
CA ASN A 12 11.19 8.71 -5.25
C ASN A 12 12.68 9.06 -5.38
N GLU A 13 13.46 8.18 -6.00
CA GLU A 13 14.89 8.35 -6.27
C GLU A 13 15.17 8.87 -7.69
N ASP A 14 14.12 9.01 -8.51
CA ASP A 14 14.20 9.62 -9.83
C ASP A 14 14.34 11.14 -9.72
N GLU A 15 15.48 11.68 -10.17
CA GLU A 15 15.79 13.12 -10.14
C GLU A 15 14.83 13.96 -11.00
N ASP A 16 14.23 13.38 -12.03
CA ASP A 16 13.29 14.07 -12.94
C ASP A 16 11.83 13.98 -12.48
N SER A 17 11.55 13.31 -11.35
CA SER A 17 10.20 13.19 -10.82
C SER A 17 9.69 14.51 -10.24
N LYS A 18 8.50 14.93 -10.65
CA LYS A 18 7.80 16.10 -10.09
C LYS A 18 7.50 15.94 -8.60
N GLU A 19 7.24 14.71 -8.16
CA GLU A 19 6.86 14.39 -6.78
C GLU A 19 7.98 13.60 -6.07
N LYS A 20 8.24 13.93 -4.81
CA LYS A 20 9.32 13.35 -3.99
C LYS A 20 9.00 11.97 -3.41
N MET A 21 7.74 11.55 -3.47
CA MET A 21 7.28 10.29 -2.90
C MET A 21 6.27 9.64 -3.85
N TYR A 22 6.21 8.32 -3.80
CA TYR A 22 5.19 7.54 -4.49
C TYR A 22 4.64 6.47 -3.56
N THR A 23 3.46 5.96 -3.89
CA THR A 23 2.81 4.89 -3.15
C THR A 23 2.76 3.65 -4.01
N ILE A 24 3.35 2.57 -3.54
CA ILE A 24 3.20 1.25 -4.15
C ILE A 24 1.92 0.64 -3.59
N VAL A 25 1.09 0.11 -4.49
CA VAL A 25 -0.15 -0.59 -4.16
C VAL A 25 0.01 -2.04 -4.54
N GLU A 26 -0.10 -2.93 -3.55
CA GLU A 26 0.00 -4.37 -3.75
C GLU A 26 -1.33 -5.05 -3.42
N HIS A 27 -1.70 -6.04 -4.22
CA HIS A 27 -2.89 -6.84 -3.96
C HIS A 27 -2.62 -7.87 -2.86
N VAL A 28 -3.48 -7.89 -1.83
CA VAL A 28 -3.42 -8.87 -0.75
C VAL A 28 -4.57 -9.85 -0.92
N MET A 29 -4.24 -11.11 -1.17
CA MET A 29 -5.25 -12.16 -1.22
C MET A 29 -5.79 -12.42 0.18
N VAL A 30 -7.11 -12.45 0.31
CA VAL A 30 -7.81 -12.75 1.56
C VAL A 30 -9.01 -13.65 1.28
N ASP A 31 -9.28 -14.58 2.21
CA ASP A 31 -10.39 -15.53 2.07
C ASP A 31 -11.76 -14.87 2.30
N SER A 32 -11.84 -13.82 3.13
CA SER A 32 -13.06 -13.08 3.42
C SER A 32 -12.81 -11.61 3.72
N TYR A 33 -13.74 -10.75 3.29
CA TYR A 33 -13.70 -9.30 3.53
C TYR A 33 -14.55 -8.87 4.74
N LYS A 34 -15.08 -9.80 5.52
CA LYS A 34 -15.92 -9.51 6.69
C LYS A 34 -15.04 -9.31 7.92
N GLY A 35 -15.18 -8.17 8.60
CA GLY A 35 -14.47 -7.88 9.85
C GLY A 35 -13.04 -7.34 9.70
N LEU A 36 -12.51 -7.24 8.48
CA LEU A 36 -11.20 -6.63 8.24
C LEU A 36 -11.29 -5.10 8.39
N VAL A 37 -10.35 -4.54 9.16
CA VAL A 37 -10.18 -3.08 9.37
C VAL A 37 -8.86 -2.61 8.76
N ASN A 38 -8.67 -1.29 8.63
CA ASN A 38 -7.39 -0.73 8.19
C ASN A 38 -6.35 -0.88 9.31
N GLU A 39 -5.17 -1.37 8.95
CA GLU A 39 -4.08 -1.62 9.89
C GLU A 39 -2.81 -0.94 9.35
N CYS A 40 -1.99 -0.42 10.25
CA CYS A 40 -0.67 0.08 9.92
C CYS A 40 0.32 -1.07 10.13
N GLU A 41 0.92 -1.58 9.04
CA GLU A 41 2.05 -2.49 9.17
C GLU A 41 3.27 -1.71 9.67
N ALA A 42 3.82 -2.13 10.81
CA ALA A 42 5.16 -1.75 11.21
C ALA A 42 6.11 -2.76 10.57
N ASN A 43 6.92 -2.33 9.60
CA ASN A 43 8.06 -3.12 9.14
C ASN A 43 9.10 -3.08 10.27
N GLU A 44 9.41 -4.22 10.87
CA GLU A 44 10.50 -4.39 11.83
C GLU A 44 11.86 -4.31 11.13
#